data_AF-Q3LHR7-F1
#
_entry.id   AF-Q3LHR7-F1
#
_cell.length_a   1.000
_cell.length_b   1.000
_cell.length_c   1.000
_cell.angle_alpha   90.00
_cell.angle_beta   90.00
_cell.angle_gamma   90.00
#
_symmetry.space_group_name_H-M   'P 1'
#
loop_
_entity.id
_entity.type
_entity.pdbx_description
1 polymer ?
#
loop_
_entity_poly.entity_id
_entity_poly.type
_entity_poly.pdbx_seq_one_letter_code
_entity_poly.pdbx_strand_id
1 'polypeptide(L)'
;NGSSNPLGISSNSDRIPMHPYYMFKDLNMLSAIPWIGQDFVEFVWGGFSVNNATLNRFFSLHYLLPFILAALAILHLMTLHVITIFLFFLVIGFFVFYYPNAMGHSDNYIPANPMQTPPSIVPEWYLLPYYA
;
A
#
# COMPACT_ATOMS: atom_id res chain seq x y z
N ASN A 1 -15.76 22.62 15.99
CA ASN A 1 -17.17 22.25 16.15
C ASN A 1 -17.44 20.97 15.37
N GLY A 2 -17.76 19.89 16.07
CA GLY A 2 -18.06 18.55 15.52
C GLY A 2 -16.80 17.76 15.12
N SER A 3 -16.35 16.76 15.87
CA SER A 3 -16.94 15.42 16.04
C SER A 3 -16.31 14.40 15.08
N SER A 4 -15.25 13.77 15.55
CA SER A 4 -14.83 12.47 15.01
C SER A 4 -14.10 11.75 16.12
N ASN A 5 -14.82 11.42 17.20
CA ASN A 5 -14.46 10.27 18.04
C ASN A 5 -15.74 9.69 18.67
N PRO A 6 -16.68 9.16 17.85
CA PRO A 6 -17.93 8.58 18.35
C PRO A 6 -17.72 7.30 19.19
N LEU A 7 -16.50 6.75 19.18
CA LEU A 7 -16.14 5.49 19.85
C LEU A 7 -15.29 5.70 21.11
N GLY A 8 -14.85 6.93 21.41
CA GLY A 8 -14.04 7.25 22.59
C GLY A 8 -12.63 6.62 22.59
N ILE A 9 -12.16 6.10 21.47
CA ILE A 9 -10.86 5.42 21.35
C ILE A 9 -9.75 6.47 21.21
N SER A 10 -8.60 6.25 21.85
CA SER A 10 -7.49 7.20 21.82
C SER A 10 -6.89 7.33 20.41
N SER A 11 -6.58 8.54 19.93
CA SER A 11 -5.87 8.74 18.66
C SER A 11 -4.46 8.13 18.63
N ASN A 12 -3.93 7.72 19.78
CA ASN A 12 -2.63 7.09 19.93
C ASN A 12 -2.64 5.58 19.77
N SER A 13 -3.81 4.92 19.73
CA SER A 13 -3.87 3.45 19.77
C SER A 13 -3.65 2.77 18.41
N ASP A 14 -3.47 3.51 17.31
CA ASP A 14 -3.23 2.91 15.99
C ASP A 14 -2.34 3.80 15.11
N ARG A 15 -1.20 4.25 15.67
CA ARG A 15 -0.15 4.88 14.85
C ARG A 15 0.54 3.82 14.01
N ILE A 16 -0.02 3.55 12.84
CA ILE A 16 0.53 2.66 11.83
C ILE A 16 1.20 3.45 10.70
N PRO A 17 2.13 2.85 9.93
CA PRO A 17 2.75 3.55 8.82
C PRO A 17 1.71 4.06 7.82
N MET A 18 1.86 5.30 7.37
CA MET A 18 0.84 5.99 6.60
C MET A 18 0.60 5.40 5.21
N HIS A 19 1.67 5.03 4.51
CA HIS A 19 1.59 4.46 3.17
C HIS A 19 0.69 3.21 3.09
N PRO A 20 0.94 2.11 3.85
CA PRO A 20 0.06 0.95 3.81
C PRO A 20 -1.35 1.26 4.31
N TYR A 21 -1.51 2.18 5.27
CA TYR A 21 -2.83 2.52 5.82
C TYR A 21 -3.80 3.04 4.75
N TYR A 22 -3.40 4.05 3.97
CA TYR A 22 -4.29 4.62 2.96
C TYR A 22 -4.46 3.69 1.75
N MET A 23 -3.41 2.97 1.35
CA MET A 23 -3.53 1.93 0.32
C MET A 23 -4.60 0.89 0.69
N PHE A 24 -4.69 0.47 1.95
CA PHE A 24 -5.74 -0.46 2.38
C PHE A 24 -7.10 0.20 2.55
N LYS A 25 -7.14 1.50 2.86
CA LYS A 25 -8.39 2.25 2.91
C LYS A 25 -9.02 2.38 1.53
N ASP A 26 -8.21 2.44 0.47
CA ASP A 26 -8.69 2.47 -0.91
C ASP A 26 -9.35 1.15 -1.35
N LEU A 27 -9.11 0.04 -0.63
CA LEU A 27 -9.85 -1.21 -0.84
C LEU A 27 -11.34 -1.09 -0.53
N ASN A 28 -11.79 0.01 0.10
CA ASN A 28 -13.20 0.31 0.25
C ASN A 28 -13.92 0.40 -1.12
N MET A 29 -13.20 0.58 -2.24
CA MET A 29 -13.79 0.48 -3.58
C MET A 29 -14.40 -0.90 -3.86
N LEU A 30 -13.93 -1.97 -3.20
CA LEU A 30 -14.53 -3.31 -3.30
C LEU A 30 -15.95 -3.35 -2.73
N SER A 31 -16.30 -2.39 -1.87
CA SER A 31 -17.64 -2.25 -1.35
C SER A 31 -18.68 -1.87 -2.41
N ALA A 32 -18.24 -1.45 -3.59
CA ALA A 32 -19.11 -1.14 -4.72
C ALA A 32 -19.71 -2.39 -5.37
N ILE A 33 -19.20 -3.59 -5.08
CA ILE A 33 -19.76 -4.85 -5.58
C ILE A 33 -21.14 -5.07 -4.95
N PRO A 34 -22.21 -5.20 -5.75
CA PRO A 34 -23.56 -5.44 -5.21
C PRO A 34 -23.62 -6.72 -4.38
N TRP A 35 -24.47 -6.70 -3.36
CA TRP A 35 -24.79 -7.82 -2.46
C TRP A 35 -23.67 -8.32 -1.53
N ILE A 36 -22.41 -8.31 -1.95
CA ILE A 36 -21.28 -8.90 -1.17
C ILE A 36 -20.15 -7.92 -0.86
N GLY A 37 -20.15 -6.72 -1.42
CA GLY A 37 -19.02 -5.80 -1.33
C GLY A 37 -18.62 -5.43 0.10
N GLN A 38 -19.60 -5.14 0.97
CA GLN A 38 -19.32 -4.78 2.37
C GLN A 38 -18.74 -5.95 3.15
N ASP A 39 -19.35 -7.13 3.05
CA ASP A 39 -18.88 -8.34 3.72
C ASP A 39 -17.45 -8.70 3.26
N PHE A 40 -17.14 -8.48 1.98
CA PHE A 40 -15.81 -8.71 1.43
C PHE A 40 -14.76 -7.72 1.98
N VAL A 41 -15.11 -6.44 2.09
CA VAL A 41 -14.24 -5.41 2.68
C VAL A 41 -13.93 -5.73 4.14
N GLU A 42 -14.95 -6.03 4.95
CA GLU A 42 -14.76 -6.41 6.35
C GLU A 42 -13.95 -7.70 6.50
N PHE A 43 -14.15 -8.67 5.61
CA PHE A 43 -13.34 -9.88 5.55
C PHE A 43 -11.86 -9.58 5.30
N VAL A 44 -11.56 -8.75 4.28
CA VAL A 44 -10.19 -8.38 3.91
C VAL A 44 -9.52 -7.60 5.05
N TRP A 45 -10.20 -6.62 5.62
CA TRP A 45 -9.69 -5.82 6.73
C TRP A 45 -9.56 -6.61 8.04
N GLY A 46 -10.39 -7.64 8.25
CA GLY A 46 -10.41 -8.40 9.49
C GLY A 46 -11.06 -7.63 10.65
N GLY A 47 -11.97 -6.72 10.32
CA GLY A 47 -12.69 -5.86 11.26
C GLY A 47 -13.35 -4.68 10.55
N PHE A 48 -13.97 -3.79 11.32
CA PHE A 48 -14.74 -2.65 10.79
C PHE A 48 -13.90 -1.49 10.24
N SER A 49 -12.57 -1.54 10.37
CA SER A 49 -11.66 -0.53 9.84
C SER A 49 -10.25 -1.11 9.68
N VAL A 50 -9.44 -0.45 8.86
CA VAL A 50 -8.02 -0.79 8.71
C VAL A 50 -7.32 -0.62 10.06
N ASN A 51 -6.75 -1.72 10.56
CA ASN A 51 -6.08 -1.80 11.86
C ASN A 51 -4.87 -2.74 11.79
N ASN A 52 -4.27 -3.06 12.94
CA ASN A 52 -3.12 -3.97 13.02
C ASN A 52 -3.39 -5.39 12.46
N ALA A 53 -4.63 -5.91 12.55
CA ALA A 53 -4.97 -7.21 11.97
C ALA A 53 -4.91 -7.16 10.43
N THR A 54 -5.39 -6.07 9.84
CA THR A 54 -5.26 -5.78 8.41
C THR A 54 -3.78 -5.79 8.02
N LEU A 55 -2.95 -5.02 8.73
CA LEU A 55 -1.52 -4.87 8.44
C LEU A 55 -0.77 -6.21 8.50
N ASN A 56 -1.01 -7.04 9.52
CA ASN A 56 -0.37 -8.34 9.66
C ASN A 56 -0.76 -9.32 8.55
N ARG A 57 -2.01 -9.31 8.11
CA ARG A 57 -2.47 -10.13 6.97
C ARG A 57 -1.80 -9.68 5.68
N PHE A 58 -1.72 -8.37 5.45
CA PHE A 58 -1.06 -7.83 4.26
C PHE A 58 0.45 -8.04 4.28
N PHE A 59 1.11 -7.96 5.43
CA PHE A 59 2.52 -8.32 5.54
C PHE A 59 2.73 -9.79 5.13
N SER A 60 1.88 -10.68 5.61
CA SER A 60 1.93 -12.11 5.27
C SER A 60 1.68 -12.36 3.78
N LEU A 61 0.72 -11.65 3.18
CA LEU A 61 0.41 -11.71 1.75
C LEU A 61 1.53 -11.11 0.89
N HIS A 62 2.07 -9.95 1.30
CA HIS A 62 3.19 -9.28 0.63
C HIS A 62 4.45 -10.13 0.64
N TYR A 63 4.67 -10.91 1.71
CA TYR A 63 5.77 -11.87 1.74
C TYR A 63 5.55 -13.01 0.74
N LEU A 64 4.31 -13.45 0.53
CA LEU A 64 3.98 -14.59 -0.32
C LEU A 64 3.90 -14.26 -1.82
N LEU A 65 3.33 -13.10 -2.19
CA LEU A 65 3.11 -12.70 -3.58
C LEU A 65 4.39 -12.71 -4.46
N PRO A 66 5.56 -12.24 -3.99
CA PRO A 66 6.79 -12.26 -4.78
C PRO A 66 7.19 -13.67 -5.24
N PHE A 67 6.89 -14.71 -4.47
CA PHE A 67 7.19 -16.09 -4.87
C PHE A 67 6.26 -16.59 -5.98
N ILE A 68 4.98 -16.22 -5.94
CA ILE A 68 4.03 -16.50 -7.02
C ILE A 68 4.45 -15.77 -8.29
N LEU A 69 4.77 -14.47 -8.17
CA LEU A 69 5.22 -13.66 -9.30
C LEU A 69 6.55 -14.16 -9.87
N ALA A 70 7.48 -14.61 -9.03
CA ALA A 70 8.74 -15.22 -9.48
C ALA A 70 8.49 -16.49 -10.30
N ALA A 71 7.55 -17.35 -9.89
CA ALA A 71 7.19 -18.54 -10.66
C ALA A 71 6.60 -18.19 -12.03
N LEU A 72 5.70 -17.20 -12.09
CA LEU A 72 5.14 -16.70 -13.35
C LEU A 72 6.20 -16.02 -14.22
N ALA A 73 7.11 -15.26 -13.61
CA ALA A 73 8.20 -14.57 -14.29
C ALA A 73 9.22 -15.56 -14.88
N ILE A 74 9.57 -16.65 -14.18
CA ILE A 74 10.49 -17.67 -14.73
C ILE A 74 9.92 -18.31 -16.00
N LEU A 75 8.62 -18.60 -16.03
CA LEU A 75 7.93 -19.09 -17.23
C LEU A 75 7.97 -18.05 -18.37
N HIS A 76 7.97 -16.76 -18.03
CA HIS A 76 8.02 -15.66 -19.00
C HIS A 76 9.45 -15.31 -19.47
N LEU A 77 10.45 -15.46 -18.61
CA LEU A 77 11.82 -14.95 -18.78
C LEU A 77 12.75 -15.83 -19.62
N MET A 78 12.23 -16.88 -20.28
CA MET A 78 13.01 -17.77 -21.17
C MET A 78 13.63 -17.08 -22.41
N THR A 79 13.57 -15.75 -22.52
CA THR A 79 13.98 -14.99 -23.72
C THR A 79 14.87 -13.76 -23.47
N LEU A 80 15.34 -13.49 -22.24
CA LEU A 80 15.97 -12.18 -21.92
C LEU A 80 17.50 -12.23 -21.67
N HIS A 81 18.23 -11.37 -22.40
CA HIS A 81 19.71 -11.31 -22.52
C HIS A 81 20.44 -10.53 -21.39
N VAL A 82 21.73 -10.82 -21.20
CA VAL A 82 22.64 -10.34 -20.13
C VAL A 82 22.93 -8.82 -20.11
N ILE A 83 22.83 -8.13 -21.24
CA ILE A 83 23.20 -6.70 -21.37
C ILE A 83 22.18 -5.76 -20.70
N THR A 84 20.89 -6.08 -20.74
CA THR A 84 19.82 -5.26 -20.12
C THR A 84 19.91 -5.28 -18.60
N ILE A 85 20.38 -6.39 -18.03
CA ILE A 85 20.55 -6.57 -16.59
C ILE A 85 21.61 -5.61 -16.02
N PHE A 86 22.73 -5.42 -16.74
CA PHE A 86 23.80 -4.53 -16.27
C PHE A 86 23.36 -3.07 -16.21
N LEU A 87 22.64 -2.58 -17.23
CA LEU A 87 22.11 -1.22 -17.24
C LEU A 87 21.04 -1.01 -16.16
N PHE A 88 20.18 -2.00 -15.93
CA PHE A 88 19.17 -1.96 -14.87
C PHE A 88 19.78 -1.75 -13.49
N PHE A 89 20.82 -2.51 -13.14
CA PHE A 89 21.49 -2.37 -11.84
C PHE A 89 22.23 -1.05 -11.68
N LEU A 90 22.79 -0.47 -12.76
CA LEU A 90 23.41 0.85 -12.71
C LEU A 90 22.37 1.94 -12.38
N VAL A 91 21.24 1.94 -13.08
CA VAL A 91 20.16 2.91 -12.87
C VAL A 91 19.57 2.77 -11.46
N ILE A 92 19.28 1.55 -11.00
CA ILE A 92 18.80 1.32 -9.64
C ILE A 92 19.83 1.76 -8.60
N GLY A 93 21.11 1.44 -8.80
CA GLY A 93 22.18 1.85 -7.90
C GLY A 93 22.24 3.37 -7.72
N PHE A 94 22.05 4.14 -8.80
CA PHE A 94 21.98 5.60 -8.71
C PHE A 94 20.85 6.07 -7.79
N PHE A 95 19.61 5.59 -8.00
CA PHE A 95 18.47 5.98 -7.17
C PHE A 95 18.63 5.53 -5.72
N VAL A 96 19.13 4.31 -5.48
CA VAL A 96 19.31 3.78 -4.12
C VAL A 96 20.33 4.59 -3.33
N PHE A 97 21.48 4.95 -3.91
CA PHE A 97 22.58 5.57 -3.17
C PHE A 97 22.60 7.10 -3.21
N TYR A 98 22.16 7.72 -4.30
CA TYR A 98 22.29 9.17 -4.50
C TYR A 98 20.97 9.93 -4.40
N TYR A 99 19.83 9.28 -4.67
CA TYR A 99 18.53 9.95 -4.58
C TYR A 99 17.40 9.00 -4.08
N PRO A 100 17.52 8.48 -2.83
CA PRO A 100 16.67 7.38 -2.33
C PRO A 100 15.20 7.75 -2.17
N ASN A 101 14.89 9.03 -1.94
CA ASN A 101 13.52 9.49 -1.69
C ASN A 101 12.90 10.19 -2.92
N ALA A 102 13.56 10.15 -4.08
CA ALA A 102 13.12 10.81 -5.31
C ALA A 102 11.70 10.44 -5.74
N MET A 103 11.37 9.17 -5.55
CA MET A 103 10.14 8.55 -6.03
C MET A 103 9.12 8.33 -4.91
N GLY A 104 9.45 8.74 -3.67
CA GLY A 104 8.55 8.60 -2.53
C GLY A 104 7.88 9.92 -2.18
N HIS A 105 6.82 9.84 -1.38
CA HIS A 105 6.11 11.01 -0.89
C HIS A 105 6.52 11.34 0.55
N SER A 106 6.72 12.63 0.88
CA SER A 106 7.18 13.06 2.20
C SER A 106 6.20 12.72 3.32
N ASP A 107 4.90 12.67 3.01
CA ASP A 107 3.89 12.42 4.04
C ASP A 107 3.99 10.98 4.58
N ASN A 108 4.57 10.05 3.82
CA ASN A 108 4.78 8.66 4.24
C ASN A 108 5.71 8.51 5.46
N TYR A 109 6.45 9.56 5.83
CA TYR A 109 7.27 9.61 7.06
C TYR A 109 6.48 10.00 8.30
N ILE A 110 5.23 10.46 8.14
CA ILE A 110 4.32 10.77 9.23
C ILE A 110 3.48 9.52 9.49
N PRO A 111 3.33 9.05 10.73
CA PRO A 111 2.41 7.94 11.02
C PRO A 111 0.96 8.30 10.66
N ALA A 112 0.19 7.34 10.15
CA ALA A 112 -1.22 7.55 9.88
C ALA A 112 -1.98 7.88 11.16
N ASN A 113 -2.91 8.82 11.03
CA ASN A 113 -3.89 9.13 12.06
C ASN A 113 -5.28 8.82 11.48
N PRO A 114 -5.95 7.75 11.95
CA PRO A 114 -7.29 7.40 11.48
C PRO A 114 -8.32 8.53 11.62
N MET A 115 -8.09 9.46 12.55
CA MET A 115 -9.01 10.55 12.88
C MET A 115 -8.75 11.83 12.09
N GLN A 116 -7.66 11.89 11.31
CA GLN A 116 -7.29 13.06 10.53
C GLN A 116 -6.84 12.64 9.13
N THR A 117 -7.53 13.15 8.12
CA THR A 117 -7.08 13.03 6.72
C THR A 117 -6.00 14.07 6.42
N PRO A 118 -4.84 13.66 5.89
CA PRO A 118 -3.80 14.56 5.40
C PRO A 118 -4.34 15.53 4.32
N PRO A 119 -3.73 16.72 4.18
CA PRO A 119 -4.14 17.70 3.17
C PRO A 119 -4.01 17.20 1.72
N SER A 120 -3.11 16.25 1.46
CA SER A 120 -2.86 15.67 0.15
C SER A 120 -2.61 14.17 0.30
N ILE A 121 -3.48 13.34 -0.28
CA ILE A 121 -3.32 11.89 -0.35
C ILE A 121 -3.25 11.54 -1.84
N VAL A 122 -2.09 11.09 -2.28
CA VAL A 122 -1.81 10.76 -3.68
C VAL A 122 -1.17 9.37 -3.67
N PRO A 123 -1.61 8.44 -4.54
CA PRO A 123 -0.99 7.13 -4.61
C PRO A 123 0.42 7.25 -5.19
N GLU A 124 1.22 6.20 -5.02
CA GLU A 124 2.55 6.16 -5.61
C GLU A 124 2.51 6.36 -7.13
N TRP A 125 3.57 6.95 -7.68
CA TRP A 125 3.61 7.45 -9.06
C TRP A 125 3.19 6.42 -10.13
N TYR A 126 3.48 5.13 -9.90
CA TYR A 126 3.14 4.04 -10.81
C TYR A 126 1.64 3.70 -10.83
N LEU A 127 0.85 4.22 -9.89
CA LEU A 127 -0.61 4.06 -9.83
C LEU A 127 -1.37 5.28 -10.36
N LEU A 128 -0.72 6.44 -10.53
CA LEU A 128 -1.37 7.68 -10.98
C LEU A 128 -2.22 7.52 -12.26
N PRO A 129 -1.80 6.79 -13.30
CA PRO A 129 -2.62 6.62 -14.50
C PRO A 129 -3.96 5.91 -14.27
N TYR A 130 -4.10 5.15 -13.17
CA TYR A 130 -5.35 4.46 -12.81
C TYR A 130 -6.22 5.26 -11.84
N TYR A 131 -5.69 6.37 -11.33
CA TYR A 131 -6.34 7.26 -10.34
C TYR A 131 -6.74 8.62 -10.93
N ALA A 132 -6.37 8.91 -12.18
CA ALA A 132 -6.60 10.18 -12.88
C ALA A 132 -7.91 10.19 -13.69
#